data_AF-A0A8J3JKU0-F1
#
_entry.id   AF-A0A8J3JKU0-F1
#
_cell.length_a   1.000
_cell.length_b   1.000
_cell.length_c   1.000
_cell.angle_alpha   90.00
_cell.angle_beta   90.00
_cell.angle_gamma   90.00
#
_symmetry.space_group_name_H-M   'P 1'
#
loop_
_entity.id
_entity.type
_entity.pdbx_description
1 polymer ?
#
loop_
_entity_poly.entity_id
_entity_poly.type
_entity_poly.pdbx_seq_one_letter_code
_entity_poly.pdbx_strand_id
1 'polypeptide(L)'
;MTDELAARVDALADEMAEQRTALSRATPGQTRLDVPGRMAALARTADTAAGARWSGHVAAAGGFDARLRDLAASVRTAGRNYREADEHGGVA
;
A
#
# COMPACT_ATOMS: atom_id res chain seq x y z
N MET A 1 1.99 0.38 -25.50
CA MET A 1 2.93 0.85 -24.46
C MET A 1 2.20 1.43 -23.24
N THR A 2 1.31 2.40 -23.38
CA THR A 2 0.56 3.00 -22.25
C THR A 2 -0.39 2.02 -21.55
N ASP A 3 -1.06 1.15 -22.30
CA ASP A 3 -1.92 0.09 -21.73
C ASP A 3 -1.11 -0.95 -20.95
N GLU A 4 0.10 -1.29 -21.42
CA GLU A 4 1.01 -2.20 -20.71
C GLU A 4 1.55 -1.57 -19.41
N LEU A 5 1.89 -0.27 -19.45
CA LEU A 5 2.28 0.48 -18.25
C LEU A 5 1.14 0.54 -17.23
N ALA A 6 -0.07 0.85 -17.68
CA ALA A 6 -1.25 0.86 -16.81
C ALA A 6 -1.51 -0.52 -16.18
N ALA A 7 -1.37 -1.60 -16.95
CA ALA A 7 -1.51 -2.96 -16.44
C ALA A 7 -0.45 -3.31 -15.38
N ARG A 8 0.80 -2.86 -15.55
CA ARG A 8 1.86 -3.03 -14.54
C ARG A 8 1.57 -2.23 -13.27
N VAL A 9 1.03 -1.03 -13.39
CA VAL A 9 0.63 -0.20 -12.24
C VAL A 9 -0.56 -0.82 -11.50
N ASP A 10 -1.55 -1.37 -12.23
CA ASP A 10 -2.67 -2.11 -11.63
C ASP A 10 -2.18 -3.35 -10.88
N ALA A 11 -1.26 -4.13 -11.45
CA ALA A 11 -0.67 -5.30 -10.78
C ALA A 11 0.08 -4.91 -9.49
N LEU A 12 0.78 -3.77 -9.48
CA LEU A 12 1.43 -3.25 -8.27
C LEU A 12 0.39 -2.84 -7.21
N ALA A 13 -0.75 -2.30 -7.63
CA ALA A 13 -1.84 -1.96 -6.70
C ALA A 13 -2.40 -3.20 -6.00
N ASP A 14 -2.54 -4.30 -6.73
CA ASP A 14 -3.03 -5.57 -6.20
C ASP A 14 -2.00 -6.20 -5.24
N GLU A 15 -0.71 -6.21 -5.61
CA GLU A 15 0.36 -6.67 -4.71
C GLU A 15 0.39 -5.86 -3.40
N MET A 16 0.24 -4.53 -3.48
CA MET A 16 0.17 -3.67 -2.29
C MET A 16 -1.07 -3.97 -1.42
N ALA A 17 -2.22 -4.26 -2.03
CA ALA A 17 -3.44 -4.62 -1.31
C ALA A 17 -3.29 -5.96 -0.56
N GLU A 18 -2.64 -6.94 -1.20
CA GLU A 18 -2.31 -8.23 -0.59
C GLU A 18 -1.32 -8.08 0.55
N GLN A 19 -0.22 -7.35 0.35
CA GLN A 19 0.78 -7.10 1.38
C GLN A 19 0.20 -6.35 2.59
N ARG A 20 -0.66 -5.35 2.36
CA ARG A 20 -1.38 -4.66 3.45
C ARG A 20 -2.27 -5.62 4.25
N THR A 21 -2.93 -6.55 3.56
CA THR A 21 -3.77 -7.58 4.20
C THR A 21 -2.91 -8.58 5.00
N ALA A 22 -1.75 -8.96 4.48
CA ALA A 22 -0.80 -9.78 5.21
C ALA A 22 -0.26 -9.04 6.45
N LEU A 23 0.07 -7.75 6.30
CA LEU A 23 0.57 -6.89 7.38
C LEU A 23 -0.47 -6.70 8.49
N SER A 24 -1.74 -6.49 8.16
CA SER A 24 -2.79 -6.37 9.20
C SER A 24 -2.96 -7.66 10.01
N ARG A 25 -2.82 -8.82 9.36
CA ARG A 25 -2.87 -10.14 10.02
C ARG A 25 -1.63 -10.48 10.82
N ALA A 26 -0.45 -9.99 10.40
CA ALA A 26 0.82 -10.25 11.05
C ALA A 26 1.07 -9.37 12.30
N THR A 27 0.01 -8.85 12.93
CA THR A 27 0.12 -8.06 14.17
C THR A 27 1.08 -8.74 15.14
N PRO A 28 2.16 -8.07 15.59
CA PRO A 28 3.14 -8.66 16.48
C PRO A 28 2.40 -9.27 17.68
N GLY A 29 2.49 -10.59 17.82
CA GLY A 29 1.82 -11.28 18.92
C GLY A 29 2.36 -10.74 20.23
N GLN A 30 1.44 -10.46 21.17
CA GLN A 30 1.81 -10.00 22.50
C GLN A 30 2.78 -11.01 23.10
N THR A 31 4.07 -10.65 23.16
CA THR A 31 5.05 -11.52 23.78
C THR A 31 4.81 -11.38 25.28
N ARG A 32 4.04 -12.32 25.85
CA ARG A 32 3.88 -12.44 27.30
C ARG A 32 5.21 -12.89 27.89
N LEU A 33 6.09 -11.92 28.08
CA LEU A 33 7.29 -12.05 28.88
C LEU A 33 6.83 -12.24 30.34
N ASP A 34 6.98 -13.46 30.85
CA ASP A 34 6.64 -13.83 32.22
C ASP A 34 7.73 -13.32 33.17
N VAL A 35 7.78 -12.00 33.33
CA VAL A 35 8.75 -11.32 34.19
C VAL A 35 8.02 -10.68 35.37
N PRO A 36 8.44 -10.89 36.63
CA PRO A 36 7.76 -10.32 37.78
C PRO A 36 7.91 -8.80 37.92
N GLY A 37 6.99 -8.18 38.66
CA GLY A 37 7.14 -6.84 39.23
C GLY A 37 7.27 -5.70 38.19
N ARG A 38 8.24 -4.80 38.37
CA ARG A 38 8.44 -3.62 37.52
C ARG A 38 8.81 -3.98 36.07
N MET A 39 9.45 -5.13 35.85
CA MET A 39 9.77 -5.61 34.51
C MET A 39 8.52 -6.04 33.72
N ALA A 40 7.51 -6.58 34.40
CA ALA A 40 6.21 -6.87 33.82
C ALA A 40 5.54 -5.59 33.28
N ALA A 41 5.65 -4.49 34.03
CA ALA A 41 5.09 -3.20 33.64
C ALA A 41 5.82 -2.63 32.41
N LEU A 42 7.17 -2.70 32.40
CA LEU A 42 7.98 -2.30 31.26
C LEU A 42 7.65 -3.12 30.00
N ALA A 43 7.51 -4.43 30.14
CA ALA A 43 7.15 -5.33 29.04
C ALA A 43 5.79 -4.97 28.43
N ARG A 44 4.78 -4.68 29.27
CA ARG A 44 3.47 -4.20 28.80
C ARG A 44 3.54 -2.85 28.10
N THR A 45 4.33 -1.91 28.61
CA THR A 45 4.51 -0.60 27.96
C THR A 45 5.19 -0.75 26.60
N ALA A 46 6.21 -1.61 26.50
CA ALA A 46 6.89 -1.91 25.25
C ALA A 46 5.97 -2.58 24.23
N ASP A 47 5.14 -3.54 24.68
CA ASP A 47 4.14 -4.22 23.85
C ASP A 47 3.10 -3.24 23.29
N THR A 48 2.56 -2.35 24.13
CA THR A 48 1.65 -1.28 23.71
C THR A 48 2.31 -0.34 22.68
N ALA A 49 3.56 0.06 22.91
CA ALA A 49 4.29 0.92 21.98
C ALA A 49 4.56 0.23 20.64
N ALA A 50 4.89 -1.08 20.66
CA ALA A 50 5.06 -1.88 19.46
C ALA A 50 3.75 -2.01 18.67
N GLY A 51 2.64 -2.30 19.35
CA GLY A 51 1.30 -2.36 18.75
C GLY A 51 0.86 -1.03 18.14
N ALA A 52 1.15 0.09 18.81
CA ALA A 52 0.86 1.43 18.29
C ALA A 52 1.68 1.76 17.04
N ARG A 53 2.98 1.46 17.04
CA ARG A 53 3.84 1.62 15.84
C ARG A 53 3.35 0.75 14.68
N TRP A 54 3.03 -0.52 14.95
CA TRP A 54 2.50 -1.44 13.95
C TRP A 54 1.22 -0.93 13.31
N SER A 55 0.28 -0.48 14.14
CA SER A 55 -0.98 0.13 13.68
C SER A 55 -0.71 1.38 12.83
N GLY A 56 0.28 2.18 13.21
CA GLY A 56 0.75 3.32 12.42
C GLY A 56 1.29 2.91 11.04
N HIS A 57 2.06 1.81 10.95
CA HIS A 57 2.55 1.29 9.67
C HIS A 57 1.41 0.77 8.78
N VAL A 58 0.46 0.03 9.34
CA VAL A 58 -0.73 -0.44 8.61
C VAL A 58 -1.58 0.73 8.10
N ALA A 59 -1.74 1.78 8.91
CA ALA A 59 -2.45 2.99 8.53
C ALA A 59 -1.70 3.79 7.44
N ALA A 60 -0.37 3.92 7.56
CA ALA A 60 0.46 4.58 6.55
C ALA A 60 0.47 3.83 5.21
N ALA A 61 0.39 2.50 5.24
CA ALA A 61 0.20 1.67 4.05
C ALA A 61 -1.23 1.79 3.46
N GLY A 62 -2.17 2.38 4.20
CA GLY A 62 -3.55 2.60 3.76
C GLY A 62 -3.63 3.57 2.58
N GLY A 63 -4.36 3.17 1.53
CA GLY A 63 -4.69 4.02 0.39
C GLY A 63 -3.58 4.13 -0.67
N PHE A 64 -2.43 3.45 -0.51
CA PHE A 64 -1.44 3.35 -1.58
C PHE A 64 -1.98 2.59 -2.80
N ASP A 65 -2.76 1.54 -2.59
CA ASP A 65 -3.43 0.80 -3.67
C ASP A 65 -4.42 1.68 -4.45
N ALA A 66 -5.20 2.51 -3.74
CA ALA A 66 -6.11 3.47 -4.39
C ALA A 66 -5.35 4.48 -5.25
N ARG A 67 -4.25 5.06 -4.73
CA ARG A 67 -3.40 5.99 -5.49
C ARG A 67 -2.77 5.36 -6.72
N LEU A 68 -2.37 4.08 -6.65
CA LEU A 68 -1.84 3.35 -7.79
C LEU A 68 -2.92 3.11 -8.85
N ARG A 69 -4.15 2.75 -8.44
CA ARG A 69 -5.28 2.62 -9.38
C ARG A 69 -5.63 3.94 -10.06
N ASP A 70 -5.62 5.06 -9.33
CA ASP A 70 -5.82 6.39 -9.89
C ASP A 70 -4.73 6.76 -10.91
N LEU A 71 -3.48 6.39 -10.63
CA LEU A 71 -2.37 6.56 -11.56
C LEU A 71 -2.56 5.72 -12.83
N ALA A 72 -2.93 4.44 -12.71
CA ALA A 72 -3.20 3.58 -13.86
C ALA A 72 -4.36 4.11 -14.73
N ALA A 73 -5.42 4.66 -14.11
CA ALA A 73 -6.51 5.32 -14.81
C ALA A 73 -6.05 6.58 -15.57
N SER A 74 -5.17 7.37 -14.94
CA SER A 74 -4.57 8.56 -15.56
C SER A 74 -3.68 8.20 -16.75
N VAL A 75 -2.86 7.16 -16.64
CA VAL A 75 -2.02 6.65 -17.75
C VAL A 75 -2.86 6.17 -18.92
N ARG A 76 -3.96 5.44 -18.66
CA ARG A 76 -4.91 5.01 -19.71
C ARG A 76 -5.55 6.20 -20.43
N THR A 77 -5.98 7.20 -19.66
CA THR A 77 -6.58 8.42 -20.21
C THR A 77 -5.58 9.16 -21.10
N ALA A 78 -4.34 9.36 -20.62
CA ALA A 78 -3.28 9.98 -21.41
C ALA A 78 -3.01 9.19 -22.71
N GLY A 79 -2.90 7.86 -22.61
CA GLY A 79 -2.68 6.99 -23.77
C GLY A 79 -3.84 7.00 -24.78
N ARG A 80 -5.08 7.24 -24.34
CA ARG A 80 -6.23 7.43 -25.24
C ARG A 80 -6.15 8.78 -25.94
N ASN A 81 -5.92 9.86 -25.19
CA ASN A 81 -5.81 11.20 -25.73
C ASN A 81 -4.68 11.32 -26.77
N TYR A 82 -3.54 10.65 -26.54
CA TYR A 82 -2.45 10.61 -27.52
C TYR A 82 -2.83 9.88 -28.81
N ARG A 83 -3.56 8.76 -28.73
CA ARG A 83 -4.05 8.06 -29.92
C ARG A 83 -5.07 8.88 -30.70
N GLU A 84 -6.03 9.49 -29.99
CA GLU A 84 -7.01 10.37 -30.61
C GLU A 84 -6.33 11.56 -31.32
N ALA A 85 -5.31 12.17 -30.69
CA ALA A 85 -4.52 13.24 -31.30
C ALA A 85 -3.71 12.78 -32.51
N ASP A 86 -3.16 11.57 -32.50
CA ASP A 86 -2.44 10.98 -33.64
C ASP A 86 -3.40 10.68 -34.81
N GLU A 87 -4.58 10.13 -34.51
CA GLU A 87 -5.64 9.81 -35.49
C GLU A 87 -6.28 11.07 -36.11
N HIS A 88 -6.38 12.17 -35.35
CA HIS A 88 -7.07 13.40 -35.78
C HIS A 88 -6.11 14.55 -36.15
N GLY A 89 -4.81 14.36 -35.93
CA GLY A 89 -3.81 15.43 -35.97
C GLY A 89 -2.47 15.00 -36.55
N GLY A 90 -2.41 13.91 -37.33
CA GLY A 90 -1.29 13.61 -38.21
C GLY A 90 -1.02 14.80 -39.15
N VAL A 91 -0.15 15.71 -38.72
CA VAL A 91 0.39 16.79 -39.55
C VAL A 91 1.37 16.16 -40.53
N ALA A 92 1.17 16.49 -41.81
CA ALA A 92 2.08 16.28 -42.92
C ALA A 92 3.47 16.94 -42.69
#